data_AF-A0A3M6UMW4-F1
#
_entry.id   AF-A0A3M6UMW4-F1
#
_cell.length_a   1.000
_cell.length_b   1.000
_cell.length_c   1.000
_cell.angle_alpha   90.00
_cell.angle_beta   90.00
_cell.angle_gamma   90.00
#
_symmetry.space_group_name_H-M   'P 1'
#
loop_
_entity.id
_entity.type
_entity.pdbx_description
1 polymer ?
#
loop_
_entity_poly.entity_id
_entity_poly.type
_entity_poly.pdbx_seq_one_letter_code
_entity_poly.pdbx_strand_id
1 'polypeptide(L)'
;MNVPKPPPIYITTRSFKNCTADKFSVDITRVPWETVKLMASVDDRVDAFNNLFLTCLDNHATMKTLKLKRKSNPSITAVIRERINTRNKLHKRARKSGTHEEWKANK
;
A
#
# COMPACT_ATOMS: atom_id res chain seq x y z
N MET A 1 -20.76 -23.08 -0.97
CA MET A 1 -20.96 -21.74 -1.56
C MET A 1 -19.62 -21.07 -1.74
N ASN A 2 -19.22 -20.75 -2.97
CA ASN A 2 -17.98 -20.02 -3.24
C ASN A 2 -18.27 -18.52 -3.07
N VAL A 3 -18.03 -17.97 -1.89
CA VAL A 3 -18.24 -16.53 -1.66
C VAL A 3 -17.17 -15.76 -2.44
N PRO A 4 -17.54 -14.92 -3.42
CA PRO A 4 -16.57 -14.15 -4.18
C PRO A 4 -15.76 -13.27 -3.23
N LYS A 5 -14.43 -13.27 -3.39
CA LYS A 5 -13.58 -12.36 -2.62
C LYS A 5 -13.95 -10.93 -3.05
N PRO A 6 -14.24 -10.02 -2.11
CA PRO A 6 -14.46 -8.63 -2.50
C PRO A 6 -13.22 -8.06 -3.21
N PRO A 7 -13.38 -7.07 -4.09
CA PRO A 7 -12.27 -6.54 -4.86
C PRO A 7 -11.17 -5.97 -3.95
N PRO A 8 -9.91 -5.97 -4.42
CA PRO A 8 -8.81 -5.35 -3.70
C PRO A 8 -9.01 -3.83 -3.60
N ILE A 9 -8.63 -3.26 -2.46
CA ILE A 9 -8.62 -1.81 -2.23
C ILE A 9 -7.22 -1.28 -2.56
N TYR A 10 -7.17 -0.21 -3.35
CA TYR A 10 -5.94 0.50 -3.68
C TYR A 10 -5.97 1.88 -3.03
N ILE A 11 -4.83 2.33 -2.51
CA ILE A 11 -4.63 3.70 -2.04
C ILE A 11 -3.42 4.30 -2.73
N THR A 12 -3.53 5.57 -3.12
CA THR A 12 -2.40 6.33 -3.62
C THR A 12 -1.82 7.15 -2.48
N THR A 13 -0.53 7.00 -2.22
CA THR A 13 0.17 7.68 -1.13
C THR A 13 1.51 8.18 -1.61
N ARG A 14 1.98 9.27 -1.00
CA ARG A 14 3.31 9.80 -1.21
C ARG A 14 4.35 8.97 -0.44
N SER A 15 5.47 8.64 -1.08
CA SER A 15 6.53 7.82 -0.51
C SER A 15 7.73 8.66 -0.06
N PHE A 16 7.90 8.84 1.25
CA PHE A 16 9.03 9.59 1.80
C PHE A 16 10.29 8.73 2.05
N LYS A 17 10.29 7.47 1.61
CA LYS A 17 11.40 6.53 1.88
C LYS A 17 12.77 7.05 1.44
N ASN A 18 12.83 7.78 0.33
CA ASN A 18 14.06 8.33 -0.24
C ASN A 18 14.10 9.88 -0.17
N CYS A 19 13.16 10.48 0.55
CA CYS A 19 13.11 11.94 0.72
C CYS A 19 14.06 12.32 1.86
N THR A 20 15.24 12.80 1.52
CA THR A 20 16.18 13.37 2.49
C THR A 20 15.92 14.86 2.61
N ALA A 21 15.72 15.34 3.84
CA ALA A 21 15.42 16.75 4.13
C ALA A 21 16.45 17.69 3.47
N ASP A 22 17.74 17.42 3.63
CA ASP A 22 18.81 18.29 3.09
C ASP A 22 18.74 18.45 1.58
N LYS A 23 18.53 17.35 0.83
CA LYS A 23 18.42 17.43 -0.64
C LYS A 23 17.17 18.19 -1.06
N PHE A 24 16.05 17.95 -0.39
CA PHE A 24 14.81 18.68 -0.67
C PHE A 24 14.96 20.17 -0.37
N SER A 25 15.60 20.53 0.75
CA SER A 25 15.89 21.91 1.12
C SER A 25 16.81 22.61 0.12
N VAL A 26 17.79 21.90 -0.44
CA VAL A 26 18.62 22.46 -1.52
C VAL A 26 17.78 22.66 -2.79
N ASP A 27 17.05 21.64 -3.22
CA ASP A 27 16.34 21.69 -4.51
C ASP A 27 15.15 22.66 -4.48
N ILE A 28 14.45 22.81 -3.35
CA ILE A 28 13.35 23.76 -3.20
C ILE A 28 13.81 25.23 -3.29
N THR A 29 15.07 25.52 -2.92
CA THR A 29 15.66 26.87 -3.06
C THR A 29 16.04 27.20 -4.50
N ARG A 30 16.21 26.18 -5.35
CA ARG A 30 16.55 26.34 -6.77
C ARG A 30 15.32 26.52 -7.66
N VAL A 31 14.13 26.28 -7.12
CA VAL A 31 12.87 26.47 -7.85
C VAL A 31 12.69 27.95 -8.20
N PRO A 32 12.35 28.28 -9.45
CA PRO A 32 12.23 29.67 -9.90
C PRO A 32 10.90 30.30 -9.45
N TRP A 33 10.77 30.58 -8.15
CA TRP A 33 9.55 31.12 -7.53
C TRP A 33 9.09 32.47 -8.09
N GLU A 34 10.02 33.25 -8.66
CA GLU A 34 9.70 34.53 -9.30
C GLU A 34 8.69 34.37 -10.44
N THR A 35 8.65 33.20 -11.10
CA THR A 35 7.65 32.91 -12.14
C THR A 35 6.22 33.00 -11.61
N VAL A 36 5.98 32.66 -10.34
CA VAL A 36 4.66 32.80 -9.70
C VAL A 36 4.26 34.27 -9.66
N LYS A 37 5.18 35.19 -9.34
CA LYS A 37 4.86 36.63 -9.23
C LYS A 37 4.49 37.26 -10.57
N LEU A 38 4.93 36.66 -11.67
CA LEU A 38 4.67 37.11 -13.04
C LEU A 38 3.29 36.68 -13.57
N MET A 39 2.57 35.79 -12.87
CA MET A 39 1.26 35.31 -13.31
C MET A 39 0.18 36.40 -13.16
N ALA A 40 -0.76 36.40 -14.11
CA ALA A 40 -1.74 37.48 -14.29
C ALA A 40 -2.86 37.46 -13.23
N SER A 41 -3.47 36.30 -12.99
CA SER A 41 -4.55 36.15 -11.99
C SER A 41 -4.06 35.50 -10.70
N VAL A 42 -4.87 35.59 -9.64
CA VAL A 42 -4.60 34.89 -8.37
C VAL A 42 -4.66 33.37 -8.57
N ASP A 43 -5.60 32.89 -9.37
CA ASP A 43 -5.73 31.47 -9.68
C ASP A 43 -4.48 30.94 -10.40
N ASP A 44 -3.99 31.66 -11.41
CA ASP A 44 -2.76 31.30 -12.13
C ASP A 44 -1.54 31.28 -11.20
N ARG A 45 -1.48 32.18 -10.20
CA ARG A 45 -0.40 32.19 -9.19
C ARG A 45 -0.44 30.94 -8.34
N VAL A 46 -1.64 30.54 -7.89
CA VAL A 46 -1.83 29.33 -7.10
C VAL A 46 -1.43 28.09 -7.91
N ASP A 47 -1.86 28.02 -9.16
CA ASP A 47 -1.52 26.91 -10.05
C ASP A 47 -0.02 26.84 -10.36
N ALA A 48 0.62 27.97 -10.67
CA ALA A 48 2.06 28.04 -10.88
C ALA A 48 2.84 27.61 -9.62
N PHE A 49 2.42 28.09 -8.44
CA PHE A 49 3.02 27.68 -7.18
C PHE A 49 2.89 26.16 -6.96
N ASN A 50 1.68 25.62 -7.11
CA ASN A 50 1.41 24.20 -6.92
C ASN A 50 2.24 23.36 -7.90
N ASN A 51 2.31 23.74 -9.17
CA ASN A 51 3.08 23.02 -10.17
C ASN A 51 4.57 22.98 -9.82
N LEU A 52 5.16 24.13 -9.46
CA LEU A 52 6.58 24.21 -9.08
C LEU A 52 6.88 23.39 -7.82
N PHE A 53 6.06 23.57 -6.78
CA PHE A 53 6.21 22.86 -5.51
C PHE A 53 6.06 21.35 -5.70
N LEU A 54 5.00 20.90 -6.36
CA LEU A 54 4.72 19.48 -6.58
C LEU A 54 5.77 18.84 -7.48
N THR A 55 6.25 19.52 -8.52
CA THR A 55 7.33 19.01 -9.37
C THR A 55 8.61 18.76 -8.56
N CYS A 56 8.99 19.72 -7.72
CA CYS A 56 10.13 19.53 -6.81
C CYS A 56 9.85 18.38 -5.85
N LEU A 57 8.69 18.36 -5.20
CA LEU A 57 8.32 17.34 -4.22
C LEU A 57 8.25 15.93 -4.82
N ASP A 58 7.75 15.77 -6.04
CA ASP A 58 7.62 14.49 -6.73
C ASP A 58 8.99 13.85 -7.02
N ASN A 59 10.03 14.65 -7.24
CA ASN A 59 11.41 14.17 -7.41
C ASN A 59 11.98 13.52 -6.14
N HIS A 60 11.58 14.00 -4.96
CA HIS A 60 12.08 13.47 -3.67
C HIS A 60 11.11 12.47 -3.04
N ALA A 61 9.82 12.63 -3.27
CA ALA A 61 8.76 11.89 -2.62
C ALA A 61 7.70 11.48 -3.65
N THR A 62 8.01 10.43 -4.41
CA THR A 62 7.15 9.95 -5.50
C THR A 62 5.79 9.46 -5.01
N MET A 63 4.79 9.64 -5.87
CA MET A 63 3.46 9.05 -5.68
C MET A 63 3.50 7.55 -6.01
N LYS A 64 2.96 6.72 -5.11
CA LYS A 64 2.85 5.28 -5.31
C LYS A 64 1.45 4.78 -4.98
N THR A 65 0.97 3.85 -5.79
CA THR A 65 -0.28 3.15 -5.53
C THR A 65 0.01 1.85 -4.79
N LEU A 66 -0.55 1.71 -3.61
CA LEU A 66 -0.40 0.54 -2.76
C LEU A 66 -1.69 -0.27 -2.74
N LYS A 67 -1.55 -1.58 -2.93
CA LYS A 67 -2.62 -2.52 -2.65
C LYS A 67 -2.71 -2.73 -1.14
N LEU A 68 -3.83 -2.33 -0.53
CA LEU A 68 -4.06 -2.58 0.89
C LEU A 68 -4.18 -4.09 1.13
N LYS A 69 -3.31 -4.60 2.01
CA LYS A 69 -3.51 -5.93 2.57
C LYS A 69 -4.74 -5.88 3.46
N ARG A 70 -5.67 -6.82 3.27
CA ARG A 70 -6.75 -7.01 4.24
C ARG A 70 -6.12 -7.28 5.60
N LYS A 71 -6.52 -6.49 6.59
CA LYS A 71 -6.25 -6.83 7.99
C LYS A 71 -6.90 -8.18 8.27
N SER A 72 -6.20 -9.05 8.99
CA SER A 72 -6.81 -10.28 9.48
C SER A 72 -8.01 -9.92 10.34
N ASN A 73 -9.08 -10.71 10.27
CA ASN A 73 -10.24 -10.54 11.15
C ASN A 73 -9.75 -10.46 12.61
N PRO A 74 -10.05 -9.38 13.37
CA PRO A 74 -9.60 -9.19 14.75
C PRO A 74 -9.98 -10.34 15.68
N SER A 75 -11.13 -10.98 15.43
CA SER A 75 -11.61 -12.13 16.19
C SER A 75 -10.81 -13.41 15.92
N ILE A 76 -10.00 -13.46 14.85
CA ILE A 76 -9.10 -14.59 14.58
C ILE A 76 -7.77 -14.33 15.29
N THR A 77 -7.67 -14.84 16.51
CA THR A 77 -6.45 -14.83 17.32
C THR A 77 -5.37 -15.75 16.73
N ALA A 78 -4.14 -15.64 17.24
CA ALA A 78 -3.02 -16.49 16.81
C ALA A 78 -3.33 -17.99 17.01
N VAL A 79 -3.93 -18.35 18.15
CA VAL A 79 -4.31 -19.75 18.48
C VAL A 79 -5.36 -20.28 17.50
N ILE A 80 -6.40 -19.50 17.20
CA ILE A 80 -7.43 -19.90 16.24
C ILE A 80 -6.80 -20.08 14.85
N ARG A 81 -5.91 -19.17 14.46
CA ARG A 81 -5.20 -19.24 13.17
C ARG A 81 -4.33 -20.49 13.05
N GLU A 82 -3.61 -20.84 14.11
CA GLU A 82 -2.80 -22.06 14.17
C GLU A 82 -3.67 -23.31 14.02
N ARG A 83 -4.79 -23.40 14.76
CA ARG A 83 -5.75 -24.51 14.65
C ARG A 83 -6.32 -24.63 13.23
N ILE A 84 -6.72 -23.52 12.61
CA ILE A 84 -7.18 -23.50 11.21
C ILE A 84 -6.09 -24.02 10.27
N ASN A 85 -4.84 -23.59 10.46
CA ASN A 85 -3.71 -24.01 9.63
C ASN A 85 -3.41 -25.51 9.78
N THR A 86 -3.38 -26.02 11.01
CA THR A 86 -3.16 -27.44 11.29
C THR A 86 -4.24 -28.31 10.64
N ARG A 87 -5.52 -27.95 10.83
CA ARG A 87 -6.64 -28.62 10.17
C ARG A 87 -6.50 -28.59 8.65
N ASN A 88 -6.22 -27.42 8.05
CA ASN A 88 -6.09 -27.31 6.60
C ASN A 88 -4.91 -28.14 6.05
N LYS A 89 -3.81 -28.24 6.79
CA LYS A 89 -2.66 -29.10 6.44
C LYS A 89 -3.05 -30.58 6.47
N LEU A 90 -3.71 -31.03 7.54
CA LEU A 90 -4.22 -32.40 7.67
C LEU A 90 -5.18 -32.75 6.54
N HIS A 91 -6.15 -31.88 6.27
CA HIS A 91 -7.12 -32.07 5.20
C HIS A 91 -6.48 -32.12 3.80
N LYS A 92 -5.48 -31.27 3.56
CA LYS A 92 -4.71 -31.27 2.30
C LYS A 92 -3.90 -32.57 2.14
N ARG A 93 -3.32 -33.09 3.23
CA ARG A 93 -2.64 -34.41 3.21
C ARG A 93 -3.62 -35.53 2.90
N ALA A 94 -4.70 -35.66 3.66
CA ALA A 94 -5.70 -36.71 3.44
C ALA A 94 -6.28 -36.73 2.02
N ARG A 95 -6.53 -35.56 1.42
CA ARG A 95 -6.97 -35.46 0.02
C ARG A 95 -5.93 -35.89 -1.01
N LYS A 96 -4.64 -35.67 -0.74
CA LYS A 96 -3.55 -36.08 -1.63
C LYS A 96 -3.23 -37.58 -1.43
N SER A 97 -3.25 -37.99 -0.16
CA SER A 97 -3.11 -39.31 0.43
C SER A 97 -4.02 -40.36 -0.16
N GLY A 98 -5.31 -40.09 0.03
CA GLY A 98 -6.38 -41.07 -0.05
C GLY A 98 -6.35 -42.12 1.07
N THR A 99 -5.31 -42.17 1.91
CA THR A 99 -5.10 -43.23 2.89
C THR A 99 -6.01 -43.08 4.11
N HIS A 100 -6.46 -44.22 4.65
CA HIS A 100 -7.39 -44.25 5.77
C HIS A 100 -6.81 -43.59 7.03
N GLU A 101 -5.50 -43.74 7.27
CA GLU A 101 -4.78 -43.19 8.41
C GLU A 101 -4.76 -41.66 8.37
N GLU A 102 -4.53 -41.07 7.20
CA GLU A 102 -4.54 -39.61 7.05
C GLU A 102 -5.94 -39.02 7.14
N TRP A 103 -6.96 -39.75 6.68
CA TRP A 103 -8.36 -39.39 6.90
C TRP A 103 -8.75 -39.45 8.37
N LYS A 104 -8.26 -40.45 9.12
CA LYS A 104 -8.45 -40.55 10.57
C LYS A 104 -7.76 -39.41 11.31
N ALA A 105 -6.58 -38.98 10.86
CA ALA A 105 -5.87 -37.83 11.43
C ALA A 105 -6.52 -36.48 11.10
N ASN A 106 -7.38 -36.39 10.09
CA ASN A 106 -8.13 -35.18 9.72
C ASN A 106 -9.47 -35.02 10.48
N LYS A 107 -9.81 -35.94 11.38
CA LYS A 107 -11.07 -35.92 12.16
C LYS A 107 -10.99 -35.05 13.41
#